data_AF-A0A7V6A5P2-F1
#
_entry.id   AF-A0A7V6A5P2-F1
#
_cell.length_a   1.000
_cell.length_b   1.000
_cell.length_c   1.000
_cell.angle_alpha   90.00
_cell.angle_beta   90.00
_cell.angle_gamma   90.00
#
_symmetry.space_group_name_H-M   'P 1'
#
loop_
_entity.id
_entity.type
_entity.pdbx_description
1 polymer ?
#
loop_
_entity_poly.entity_id
_entity_poly.type
_entity_poly.pdbx_seq_one_letter_code
_entity_poly.pdbx_strand_id
1 'polypeptide(L)'
;MISSKGILLSGPWLKPRIVPAARALPSASQKPLPFGDKIIFRQESVKALLRTLSARDPYTGHHSHRVTNIALIFARSLGLNPQEMEVLANAGYLHDIGKIGISDSILLKPGPLTPEERAVIETHPRIGEKIVEPLGFTTQEKDLILLHHERWDGQGYPYGLRGTGIPYLCRLLALADVFDALSSDRPYRQA
;
A
#
# COMPACT_ATOMS: atom_id res chain seq x y z
N MET A 1 53.89 67.81 -9.58
CA MET A 1 52.60 67.92 -8.87
C MET A 1 52.00 66.52 -8.75
N ILE A 2 51.87 66.03 -7.50
CA ILE A 2 50.84 65.11 -6.94
C ILE A 2 50.55 63.83 -7.76
N SER A 3 51.15 62.67 -7.46
CA SER A 3 50.81 61.68 -6.40
C SER A 3 49.73 60.65 -6.77
N SER A 4 50.15 59.40 -6.97
CA SER A 4 49.59 58.20 -6.30
C SER A 4 50.66 57.09 -6.40
N LYS A 5 51.37 56.75 -5.32
CA LYS A 5 51.03 55.72 -4.30
C LYS A 5 50.29 54.54 -4.94
N GLY A 6 50.80 53.31 -5.00
CA GLY A 6 51.95 52.70 -4.36
C GLY A 6 51.61 51.22 -4.08
N ILE A 7 52.63 50.38 -4.26
CA ILE A 7 52.86 49.13 -3.51
C ILE A 7 52.11 47.87 -4.00
N LEU A 8 52.88 47.06 -4.74
CA LEU A 8 52.82 45.60 -4.78
C LEU A 8 53.07 45.03 -3.37
N LEU A 9 52.21 44.13 -2.89
CA LEU A 9 52.58 43.14 -1.89
C LEU A 9 52.13 41.76 -2.36
N SER A 10 53.12 41.00 -2.82
CA SER A 10 53.11 39.55 -2.96
C SER A 10 52.95 38.90 -1.59
N GLY A 11 52.00 37.96 -1.47
CA GLY A 11 51.74 37.21 -0.24
C GLY A 11 51.53 35.71 -0.53
N PRO A 12 52.32 34.80 0.07
CA PRO A 12 52.29 33.36 -0.22
C PRO A 12 51.27 32.63 0.66
N TRP A 13 49.97 32.78 0.40
CA TRP A 13 48.93 32.11 1.19
C TRP A 13 47.72 31.66 0.36
N LEU A 14 47.94 30.76 -0.58
CA LEU A 14 46.90 29.88 -1.13
C LEU A 14 47.47 28.47 -1.27
N LYS A 15 47.59 27.75 -0.14
CA LYS A 15 47.74 26.29 -0.19
C LYS A 15 46.35 25.67 -0.30
N PRO A 16 46.09 24.79 -1.27
CA PRO A 16 44.85 24.02 -1.29
C PRO A 16 44.85 23.08 -0.08
N ARG A 17 43.82 23.20 0.75
CA ARG A 17 43.65 22.37 1.95
C ARG A 17 42.99 21.06 1.52
N ILE A 18 43.80 20.00 1.40
CA ILE A 18 43.32 18.62 1.30
C ILE A 18 42.67 18.31 2.66
N VAL A 19 41.35 18.12 2.66
CA VAL A 19 40.61 17.67 3.83
C VAL A 19 40.65 16.14 3.82
N PRO A 20 41.05 15.45 4.91
CA PRO A 20 41.05 14.00 4.93
C PRO A 20 39.61 13.46 4.90
N ALA A 21 39.46 12.31 4.24
CA ALA A 21 38.24 11.55 4.16
C ALA A 21 37.72 11.12 5.55
N ALA A 22 36.40 10.88 5.58
CA ALA A 22 35.65 10.14 6.60
C ALA A 22 35.49 10.81 7.97
N ARG A 23 34.38 11.53 8.13
CA ARG A 23 33.65 11.50 9.40
C ARG A 23 32.45 10.57 9.19
N ALA A 24 32.58 9.33 9.65
CA ALA A 24 31.43 8.45 9.78
C ALA A 24 30.37 9.19 10.59
N LEU A 25 29.19 9.37 10.00
CA LEU A 25 27.99 9.71 10.76
C LEU A 25 27.88 8.68 11.88
N PRO A 26 27.60 9.07 13.14
CA PRO A 26 27.30 8.08 14.15
C PRO A 26 26.16 7.23 13.59
N SER A 27 26.41 5.93 13.38
CA SER A 27 25.36 4.98 13.07
C SER A 27 24.37 5.12 14.21
N ALA A 28 23.20 5.67 13.93
CA ALA A 28 22.10 5.62 14.87
C ALA A 28 21.85 4.14 15.09
N SER A 29 22.40 3.61 16.19
CA SER A 29 21.95 2.38 16.78
C SER A 29 20.52 2.67 17.19
N GLN A 30 19.59 2.49 16.24
CA GLN A 30 18.18 2.37 16.52
C GLN A 30 18.06 1.13 17.38
N LYS A 31 18.21 1.32 18.68
CA LYS A 31 17.88 0.31 19.66
C LYS A 31 16.39 0.06 19.43
N PRO A 32 15.97 -1.13 18.96
CA PRO A 32 14.56 -1.39 18.75
C PRO A 32 13.86 -1.14 20.09
N LEU A 33 12.77 -0.37 20.06
CA LEU A 33 11.95 -0.10 21.23
C LEU A 33 11.56 -1.45 21.87
N PRO A 34 11.51 -1.53 23.21
CA PRO A 34 11.31 -2.79 23.92
C PRO A 34 9.97 -3.41 23.50
N PHE A 35 10.04 -4.54 22.82
CA PHE A 35 8.90 -5.19 22.19
C PHE A 35 8.03 -5.94 23.21
N GLY A 36 7.16 -5.20 23.88
CA GLY A 36 5.89 -5.69 24.43
C GLY A 36 4.67 -5.40 23.51
N ASP A 37 4.89 -4.63 22.43
CA ASP A 37 3.83 -3.85 21.76
C ASP A 37 3.54 -4.23 20.28
N LYS A 38 4.09 -5.34 19.74
CA LYS A 38 3.98 -5.67 18.29
C LYS A 38 2.55 -5.82 17.79
N ILE A 39 1.69 -6.48 18.58
CA ILE A 39 0.31 -6.78 18.16
C ILE A 39 -0.56 -5.52 18.21
N ILE A 40 -0.39 -4.70 19.26
CA ILE A 40 -1.12 -3.44 19.43
C ILE A 40 -0.75 -2.47 18.30
N PHE A 41 0.54 -2.33 17.98
CA PHE A 41 1.00 -1.46 16.90
C PHE A 41 0.42 -1.85 15.53
N ARG A 42 0.27 -3.15 15.24
CA ARG A 42 -0.29 -3.63 13.96
C ARG A 42 -1.77 -3.27 13.80
N GLN A 43 -2.59 -3.53 14.80
CA GLN A 43 -4.03 -3.25 14.73
C GLN A 43 -4.30 -1.74 14.63
N GLU A 44 -3.55 -0.92 15.35
CA GLU A 44 -3.65 0.54 15.21
C GLU A 44 -3.16 1.04 13.85
N SER A 45 -2.12 0.40 13.27
CA SER A 45 -1.66 0.72 11.91
C SER A 45 -2.71 0.39 10.85
N VAL A 46 -3.35 -0.79 10.94
CA VAL A 46 -4.46 -1.18 10.03
C VAL A 46 -5.60 -0.18 10.12
N LYS A 47 -6.03 0.17 11.35
CA LYS A 47 -7.09 1.17 11.56
C LYS A 47 -6.71 2.54 11.01
N ALA A 48 -5.47 2.97 11.21
CA ALA A 48 -4.99 4.26 10.70
C ALA A 48 -5.04 4.29 9.17
N LEU A 49 -4.49 3.28 8.50
CA LEU A 49 -4.51 3.17 7.04
C LEU A 49 -5.94 3.09 6.47
N LEU A 50 -6.81 2.30 7.10
CA LEU A 50 -8.20 2.21 6.70
C LEU A 50 -8.92 3.55 6.86
N ARG A 51 -8.68 4.27 7.96
CA ARG A 51 -9.22 5.63 8.15
C ARG A 51 -8.69 6.60 7.10
N THR A 52 -7.42 6.51 6.72
CA THR A 52 -6.84 7.31 5.63
C THR A 52 -7.54 7.03 4.30
N LEU A 53 -7.77 5.75 3.98
CA LEU A 53 -8.51 5.35 2.79
C LEU A 53 -9.95 5.90 2.81
N SER A 54 -10.66 5.71 3.92
CA SER A 54 -12.02 6.23 4.12
C SER A 54 -12.11 7.76 4.05
N ALA A 55 -11.10 8.47 4.53
CA ALA A 55 -11.08 9.94 4.47
C ALA A 55 -10.93 10.46 3.04
N ARG A 56 -10.21 9.71 2.19
CA ARG A 56 -10.06 10.04 0.77
C ARG A 56 -11.27 9.60 -0.06
N ASP A 57 -11.72 8.38 0.16
CA ASP A 57 -12.87 7.77 -0.50
C ASP A 57 -13.75 7.04 0.54
N PRO A 58 -14.78 7.72 1.07
CA PRO A 58 -15.67 7.12 2.08
C PRO A 58 -16.36 5.85 1.60
N TYR A 59 -16.62 5.74 0.29
CA TYR A 59 -17.24 4.55 -0.27
C TYR A 59 -16.29 3.35 -0.18
N THR A 60 -15.03 3.51 -0.58
CA THR A 60 -14.02 2.44 -0.48
C THR A 60 -13.79 2.02 0.97
N GLY A 61 -13.80 2.96 1.92
CA GLY A 61 -13.73 2.65 3.35
C GLY A 61 -14.83 1.70 3.84
N HIS A 62 -16.09 2.05 3.57
CA HIS A 62 -17.23 1.20 3.92
C HIS A 62 -17.22 -0.14 3.17
N HIS A 63 -16.80 -0.12 1.90
CA HIS A 63 -16.63 -1.31 1.07
C HIS A 63 -15.62 -2.29 1.70
N SER A 64 -14.43 -1.83 2.08
CA SER A 64 -13.42 -2.68 2.74
C SER A 64 -13.93 -3.33 4.02
N HIS A 65 -14.75 -2.62 4.81
CA HIS A 65 -15.39 -3.21 5.98
C HIS A 65 -16.38 -4.32 5.61
N ARG A 66 -17.26 -4.09 4.63
CA ARG A 66 -18.25 -5.09 4.21
C ARG A 66 -17.59 -6.32 3.60
N VAL A 67 -16.64 -6.14 2.69
CA VAL A 67 -15.87 -7.23 2.06
C VAL A 67 -15.18 -8.07 3.12
N THR A 68 -14.49 -7.45 4.07
CA THR A 68 -13.85 -8.17 5.19
C THR A 68 -14.86 -8.99 5.98
N ASN A 69 -16.00 -8.40 6.34
CA ASN A 69 -17.02 -9.10 7.12
C ASN A 69 -17.62 -10.29 6.34
N ILE A 70 -17.91 -10.12 5.05
CA ILE A 70 -18.38 -11.20 4.16
C ILE A 70 -17.35 -12.32 4.09
N ALA A 71 -16.08 -11.98 3.85
CA ALA A 71 -14.99 -12.94 3.77
C ALA A 71 -14.84 -13.75 5.06
N LEU A 72 -14.94 -13.10 6.22
CA LEU A 72 -14.89 -13.77 7.53
C LEU A 72 -16.11 -14.65 7.80
N ILE A 73 -17.29 -14.32 7.28
CA ILE A 73 -18.47 -15.19 7.35
C ILE A 73 -18.21 -16.47 6.54
N PHE A 74 -17.77 -16.33 5.28
CA PHE A 74 -17.45 -17.49 4.45
C PHE A 74 -16.33 -18.35 5.05
N ALA A 75 -15.29 -17.71 5.56
CA ALA A 75 -14.18 -18.38 6.23
C ALA A 75 -14.63 -19.22 7.43
N ARG A 76 -15.53 -18.70 8.28
CA ARG A 76 -16.11 -19.45 9.39
C ARG A 76 -16.91 -20.67 8.90
N SER A 77 -17.72 -20.50 7.86
CA SER A 77 -18.49 -21.62 7.28
C SER A 77 -17.60 -22.70 6.68
N LEU A 78 -16.40 -22.35 6.24
CA LEU A 78 -15.39 -23.28 5.72
C LEU A 78 -14.48 -23.88 6.80
N GLY A 79 -14.63 -23.48 8.06
CA GLY A 79 -13.85 -24.01 9.18
C GLY A 79 -12.40 -23.52 9.25
N LEU A 80 -12.11 -22.32 8.72
CA LEU A 80 -10.77 -21.73 8.79
C LEU A 80 -10.31 -21.51 10.23
N ASN A 81 -9.01 -21.68 10.46
CA ASN A 81 -8.43 -21.54 11.81
C ASN A 81 -8.26 -20.05 12.20
N PRO A 82 -8.01 -19.74 13.49
CA PRO A 82 -7.88 -18.36 13.96
C PRO A 82 -6.78 -17.54 13.24
N GLN A 83 -5.69 -18.17 12.84
CA GLN A 83 -4.58 -17.51 12.15
C GLN A 83 -4.98 -17.11 10.72
N GLU A 84 -5.67 -17.99 10.00
CA GLU A 84 -6.20 -17.70 8.67
C GLU A 84 -7.28 -16.62 8.70
N MET A 85 -8.12 -16.64 9.73
CA MET A 85 -9.13 -15.60 9.99
C MET A 85 -8.47 -14.23 10.23
N GLU A 86 -7.38 -14.19 10.99
CA GLU A 86 -6.63 -12.95 11.26
C GLU A 86 -5.96 -12.41 9.99
N VAL A 87 -5.31 -13.29 9.21
CA VAL A 87 -4.70 -12.95 7.92
C VAL A 87 -5.75 -12.36 6.97
N LEU A 88 -6.91 -13.00 6.87
CA LEU A 88 -8.01 -12.55 6.01
C LEU A 88 -8.57 -11.21 6.48
N ALA A 89 -8.69 -10.99 7.80
CA ALA A 89 -9.15 -9.72 8.36
C ALA A 89 -8.18 -8.58 8.06
N ASN A 90 -6.89 -8.76 8.36
CA ASN A 90 -5.88 -7.72 8.18
C ASN A 90 -5.75 -7.31 6.70
N ALA A 91 -5.71 -8.29 5.81
CA ALA A 91 -5.61 -8.02 4.38
C ALA A 91 -6.93 -7.52 3.79
N GLY A 92 -8.08 -8.04 4.22
CA GLY A 92 -9.39 -7.61 3.74
C GLY A 92 -9.66 -6.13 3.98
N TYR A 93 -9.27 -5.60 5.14
CA TYR A 93 -9.43 -4.16 5.43
C TYR A 93 -8.59 -3.29 4.51
N LEU A 94 -7.46 -3.79 4.01
CA LEU A 94 -6.47 -3.03 3.26
C LEU A 94 -6.32 -3.48 1.80
N HIS A 95 -7.18 -4.38 1.29
CA HIS A 95 -7.03 -4.93 -0.07
C HIS A 95 -6.99 -3.81 -1.13
N ASP A 96 -7.77 -2.76 -0.89
CA ASP A 96 -7.89 -1.58 -1.74
C ASP A 96 -7.00 -0.38 -1.34
N ILE A 97 -6.11 -0.53 -0.34
CA ILE A 97 -5.31 0.61 0.19
C ILE A 97 -4.46 1.27 -0.90
N GLY A 98 -4.04 0.52 -1.92
CA GLY A 98 -3.26 1.05 -3.03
C GLY A 98 -4.00 2.08 -3.89
N LYS A 99 -5.34 2.20 -3.77
CA LYS A 99 -6.09 3.27 -4.44
C LYS A 99 -5.62 4.66 -4.02
N ILE A 100 -4.95 4.78 -2.85
CA ILE A 100 -4.31 6.05 -2.46
C ILE A 100 -3.18 6.50 -3.40
N GLY A 101 -2.65 5.61 -4.25
CA GLY A 101 -1.63 5.95 -5.25
C GLY A 101 -2.20 6.32 -6.62
N ILE A 102 -3.51 6.23 -6.82
CA ILE A 102 -4.18 6.54 -8.09
C ILE A 102 -4.54 8.03 -8.11
N SER A 103 -4.54 8.70 -9.27
CA SER A 103 -5.01 10.09 -9.38
C SER A 103 -6.53 10.20 -9.18
N ASP A 104 -7.00 11.26 -8.51
CA ASP A 104 -8.45 11.52 -8.37
C ASP A 104 -9.15 11.70 -9.72
N SER A 105 -8.47 12.28 -10.72
CA SER A 105 -9.00 12.45 -12.07
C SER A 105 -9.33 11.11 -12.76
N ILE A 106 -8.73 10.01 -12.31
CA ILE A 106 -8.98 8.64 -12.80
C ILE A 106 -9.92 7.92 -11.83
N LEU A 107 -9.61 7.93 -10.53
CA LEU A 107 -10.33 7.18 -9.51
C LEU A 107 -11.78 7.64 -9.34
N LEU A 108 -12.01 8.96 -9.43
CA LEU A 108 -13.31 9.61 -9.23
C LEU A 108 -13.94 10.06 -10.56
N LYS A 109 -13.42 9.58 -11.69
CA LYS A 109 -13.93 9.95 -13.02
C LYS A 109 -15.40 9.55 -13.16
N PRO A 110 -16.30 10.46 -13.55
CA PRO A 110 -17.66 10.10 -13.90
C PRO A 110 -17.67 9.37 -15.25
N GLY A 111 -18.29 8.19 -15.30
CA GLY A 111 -18.45 7.39 -16.53
C GLY A 111 -17.35 6.34 -16.75
N PRO A 112 -17.27 5.76 -17.96
CA PRO A 112 -16.35 4.66 -18.24
C PRO A 112 -14.89 5.13 -18.31
N LEU A 113 -13.99 4.24 -17.88
CA LEU A 113 -12.55 4.42 -18.00
C LEU A 113 -12.08 4.05 -19.40
N THR A 114 -11.08 4.78 -19.92
CA THR A 114 -10.34 4.33 -21.10
C THR A 114 -9.45 3.13 -20.76
N PRO A 115 -8.95 2.36 -21.74
CA PRO A 115 -8.01 1.28 -21.49
C PRO A 115 -6.76 1.72 -20.70
N GLU A 116 -6.26 2.93 -20.97
CA GLU A 116 -5.08 3.50 -20.31
C GLU A 116 -5.38 3.87 -18.85
N GLU A 117 -6.53 4.50 -18.60
CA GLU A 117 -7.00 4.81 -17.24
C GLU A 117 -7.24 3.54 -16.43
N ARG A 118 -7.83 2.52 -17.07
CA ARG A 118 -8.04 1.21 -16.47
C ARG A 118 -6.71 0.57 -16.07
N ALA A 119 -5.71 0.59 -16.96
CA ALA A 119 -4.38 0.07 -16.65
C ALA A 119 -3.74 0.76 -15.44
N VAL A 120 -3.99 2.07 -15.25
CA VAL A 120 -3.55 2.79 -14.04
C VAL A 120 -4.26 2.27 -12.80
N ILE A 121 -5.59 2.10 -12.81
CA ILE A 121 -6.32 1.55 -11.66
C ILE A 121 -5.83 0.14 -11.31
N GLU A 122 -5.55 -0.71 -12.30
CA GLU A 122 -5.07 -2.09 -12.08
C GLU A 122 -3.69 -2.16 -11.43
N THR A 123 -2.98 -1.03 -11.26
CA THR A 123 -1.75 -0.98 -10.49
C THR A 123 -1.96 -0.98 -8.97
N HIS A 124 -3.18 -0.67 -8.49
CA HIS A 124 -3.42 -0.50 -7.05
C HIS A 124 -3.07 -1.72 -6.18
N PRO A 125 -3.19 -3.00 -6.61
CA PRO A 125 -2.79 -4.12 -5.76
C PRO A 125 -1.28 -4.10 -5.47
N ARG A 126 -0.46 -3.74 -6.46
CA ARG A 126 1.00 -3.59 -6.31
C ARG A 126 1.38 -2.40 -5.44
N ILE A 127 0.64 -1.31 -5.56
CA ILE A 127 0.84 -0.13 -4.69
C ILE A 127 0.47 -0.49 -3.25
N GLY A 128 -0.65 -1.21 -3.06
CA GLY A 128 -1.12 -1.64 -1.75
C GLY A 128 -0.13 -2.56 -1.04
N GLU A 129 0.40 -3.55 -1.76
CA GLU A 129 1.43 -4.46 -1.24
C GLU A 129 2.69 -3.70 -0.76
N LYS A 130 3.15 -2.71 -1.54
CA LYS A 130 4.27 -1.83 -1.16
C LYS A 130 3.97 -0.94 0.05
N ILE A 131 2.73 -0.44 0.19
CA ILE A 131 2.32 0.38 1.34
C ILE A 131 2.41 -0.42 2.64
N VAL A 132 2.01 -1.69 2.61
CA VAL A 132 1.98 -2.53 3.82
C VAL A 132 3.29 -3.24 4.12
N GLU A 133 4.21 -3.35 3.14
CA GLU A 133 5.52 -3.98 3.28
C GLU A 133 6.29 -3.58 4.55
N PRO A 134 6.46 -2.28 4.89
CA PRO A 134 7.24 -1.89 6.08
C PRO A 134 6.53 -2.18 7.41
N LEU A 135 5.27 -2.60 7.40
CA LEU A 135 4.43 -2.78 8.59
C LEU A 135 4.46 -4.21 9.15
N GLY A 136 5.30 -5.09 8.58
CA GLY A 136 5.49 -6.46 9.07
C GLY A 136 4.33 -7.41 8.74
N PHE A 137 3.60 -7.13 7.66
CA PHE A 137 2.60 -8.06 7.13
C PHE A 137 3.29 -9.33 6.60
N THR A 138 2.68 -10.47 6.86
CA THR A 138 3.11 -11.78 6.37
C THR A 138 3.01 -11.84 4.85
N THR A 139 3.75 -12.76 4.21
CA THR A 139 3.63 -13.01 2.77
C THR A 139 2.18 -13.30 2.36
N GLN A 140 1.45 -14.06 3.17
CA GLN A 140 0.06 -14.42 2.88
C GLN A 140 -0.90 -13.21 2.90
N GLU A 141 -0.70 -12.27 3.83
CA GLU A 141 -1.49 -11.02 3.86
C GLU A 141 -1.13 -10.10 2.68
N LYS A 142 0.15 -10.04 2.31
CA LYS A 142 0.59 -9.28 1.13
C LYS A 142 0.05 -9.88 -0.17
N ASP A 143 0.05 -11.21 -0.28
CA ASP A 143 -0.52 -11.93 -1.43
C ASP A 143 -2.02 -11.65 -1.56
N LEU A 144 -2.76 -11.61 -0.44
CA LEU A 144 -4.17 -11.23 -0.44
C LEU A 144 -4.39 -9.83 -1.03
N ILE A 145 -3.58 -8.85 -0.63
CA ILE A 145 -3.67 -7.49 -1.17
C ILE A 145 -3.25 -7.47 -2.65
N LEU A 146 -2.21 -8.20 -3.03
CA LEU A 146 -1.67 -8.18 -4.38
C LEU A 146 -2.53 -8.94 -5.41
N LEU A 147 -3.20 -10.01 -4.98
CA LEU A 147 -3.81 -11.00 -5.87
C LEU A 147 -5.34 -11.06 -5.77
N HIS A 148 -5.99 -10.18 -5.01
CA HIS A 148 -7.46 -10.20 -4.85
C HIS A 148 -8.25 -9.98 -6.15
N HIS A 149 -7.60 -9.49 -7.22
CA HIS A 149 -8.18 -9.37 -8.55
C HIS A 149 -7.76 -10.45 -9.54
N GLU A 150 -7.02 -11.47 -9.09
CA GLU A 150 -6.80 -12.67 -9.87
C GLU A 150 -8.12 -13.43 -10.04
N ARG A 151 -8.32 -13.98 -11.25
CA ARG A 151 -9.57 -14.64 -11.62
C ARG A 151 -9.31 -16.09 -11.92
N TRP A 152 -10.26 -16.95 -11.57
CA TRP A 152 -10.13 -18.40 -11.77
C TRP A 152 -9.77 -18.80 -13.22
N ASP A 153 -10.28 -18.05 -14.20
CA ASP A 153 -10.06 -18.23 -15.64
C ASP A 153 -8.72 -17.68 -16.15
N GLY A 154 -7.94 -16.99 -15.31
CA GLY A 154 -6.68 -16.35 -15.66
C GLY A 154 -6.82 -15.07 -16.47
N GLN A 155 -8.01 -14.47 -16.49
CA GLN A 155 -8.22 -13.14 -17.06
C GLN A 155 -8.09 -12.02 -16.02
N GLY A 156 -7.61 -12.37 -14.82
CA GLY A 156 -7.35 -11.42 -13.74
C GLY A 156 -5.98 -10.75 -13.85
N TYR A 157 -5.69 -9.92 -12.86
CA TYR A 157 -4.44 -9.17 -12.76
C TYR A 157 -3.91 -9.26 -11.32
N PRO A 158 -2.59 -9.07 -11.08
CA PRO A 158 -1.59 -8.54 -12.01
C PRO A 158 -0.72 -9.59 -12.75
N TYR A 159 -0.94 -10.88 -12.53
CA TYR A 159 -0.13 -11.95 -13.12
C TYR A 159 -0.93 -12.93 -14.00
N GLY A 160 -2.27 -12.90 -13.93
CA GLY A 160 -3.12 -13.79 -14.73
C GLY A 160 -3.07 -15.24 -14.24
N LEU A 161 -2.99 -15.42 -12.92
CA LEU A 161 -2.95 -16.72 -12.27
C LEU A 161 -4.26 -17.49 -12.53
N ARG A 162 -4.17 -18.82 -12.64
CA ARG A 162 -5.30 -19.68 -13.04
C ARG A 162 -5.62 -20.73 -11.98
N GLY A 163 -6.90 -20.95 -11.74
CA GLY A 163 -7.40 -22.00 -10.86
C GLY A 163 -6.71 -22.04 -9.50
N THR A 164 -6.08 -23.18 -9.18
CA THR A 164 -5.37 -23.41 -7.92
C THR A 164 -4.00 -22.74 -7.85
N GLY A 165 -3.53 -22.11 -8.93
CA GLY A 165 -2.37 -21.21 -8.88
C GLY A 165 -2.65 -19.94 -8.08
N ILE A 166 -3.92 -19.58 -7.86
CA ILE A 166 -4.34 -18.49 -6.98
C ILE A 166 -4.41 -19.02 -5.55
N PRO A 167 -3.71 -18.40 -4.57
CA PRO A 167 -3.81 -18.81 -3.17
C PRO A 167 -5.27 -18.87 -2.70
N TYR A 168 -5.60 -19.87 -1.88
CA TYR A 168 -7.00 -20.15 -1.58
C TYR A 168 -7.70 -18.99 -0.86
N LEU A 169 -7.01 -18.30 0.06
CA LEU A 169 -7.57 -17.11 0.71
C LEU A 169 -7.79 -15.96 -0.29
N CYS A 170 -6.92 -15.80 -1.29
CA CYS A 170 -7.12 -14.79 -2.33
C CYS A 170 -8.40 -15.05 -3.13
N ARG A 171 -8.68 -16.31 -3.45
CA ARG A 171 -9.95 -16.71 -4.09
C ARG A 171 -11.15 -16.40 -3.19
N LEU A 172 -11.04 -16.62 -1.89
CA LEU A 172 -12.10 -16.32 -0.93
C LEU A 172 -12.37 -14.81 -0.81
N LEU A 173 -11.30 -14.00 -0.74
CA LEU A 173 -11.41 -12.55 -0.68
C LEU A 173 -11.99 -11.98 -1.98
N ALA A 174 -11.54 -12.46 -3.14
CA ALA A 174 -12.08 -12.07 -4.44
C ALA A 174 -13.58 -12.39 -4.56
N LEU A 175 -14.02 -13.54 -4.04
CA LEU A 175 -15.43 -13.90 -3.98
C LEU A 175 -16.24 -12.92 -3.11
N ALA A 176 -15.71 -12.57 -1.93
CA ALA A 176 -16.35 -11.62 -1.03
C ALA A 176 -16.44 -10.20 -1.63
N ASP A 177 -15.41 -9.76 -2.34
CA ASP A 177 -15.38 -8.48 -3.05
C ASP A 177 -16.46 -8.41 -4.13
N VAL A 178 -16.52 -9.43 -5.00
CA VAL A 178 -17.58 -9.53 -6.03
C VAL A 178 -18.96 -9.61 -5.40
N PHE A 179 -19.13 -10.35 -4.30
CA PHE A 179 -20.41 -10.44 -3.60
C PHE A 179 -20.87 -9.06 -3.08
N ASP A 180 -19.98 -8.29 -2.45
CA ASP A 180 -20.30 -6.93 -2.01
C ASP A 180 -20.64 -6.02 -3.21
N ALA A 181 -19.88 -6.14 -4.30
CA ALA A 181 -20.12 -5.37 -5.52
C ALA A 181 -21.52 -5.59 -6.11
N LEU A 182 -22.00 -6.84 -6.05
CA LEU A 182 -23.32 -7.22 -6.54
C LEU A 182 -24.44 -6.93 -5.53
N SER A 183 -24.14 -6.85 -4.23
CA SER A 183 -25.15 -6.70 -3.18
C SER A 183 -25.30 -5.28 -2.63
N SER A 184 -24.35 -4.39 -2.90
CA SER A 184 -24.39 -3.00 -2.45
C SER A 184 -24.96 -2.05 -3.51
N ASP A 185 -25.71 -1.04 -3.08
CA ASP A 185 -26.15 0.05 -3.92
C ASP A 185 -24.95 0.94 -4.27
N ARG A 186 -24.35 0.67 -5.43
CA ARG A 186 -23.24 1.46 -5.95
C ARG A 186 -23.76 2.79 -6.53
N PRO A 187 -23.05 3.92 -6.32
CA PRO A 187 -23.37 5.20 -6.96
C PRO A 187 -23.52 5.12 -8.49
N TYR A 188 -22.87 4.15 -9.13
CA TYR A 188 -22.85 3.97 -10.59
C TYR A 188 -23.88 2.95 -11.13
N ARG A 189 -24.74 2.36 -10.28
CA ARG A 189 -25.70 1.32 -10.73
C ARG A 189 -26.84 1.88 -11.62
N GLN A 190 -27.01 3.19 -11.70
CA GLN A 190 -28.02 3.84 -12.54
C GLN A 190 -27.46 4.55 -13.78
N ALA A 191 -26.22 4.27 -14.18
CA ALA A 191 -25.63 4.79 -15.42
C ALA A 191 -25.86 3.83 -16.59
#